data_AF-A0A8H5HEG2-F1
#
_entry.id   AF-A0A8H5HEG2-F1
#
_cell.length_a   1.000
_cell.length_b   1.000
_cell.length_c   1.000
_cell.angle_alpha   90.00
_cell.angle_beta   90.00
_cell.angle_gamma   90.00
#
_symmetry.space_group_name_H-M   'P 1'
#
loop_
_entity.id
_entity.type
_entity.pdbx_description
1 polymer ?
#
loop_
_entity_poly.entity_id
_entity_poly.type
_entity_poly.pdbx_seq_one_letter_code
_entity_poly.pdbx_strand_id
1 'polypeptide(L)'
;MSEGDLSIDLDQAQRIIEAHLPSEHRYAIANLIVLQNQGYSHTPDSKTYVVDLLKPGSTAAPTSSCFLTIARPSTNTGTYPQNTLPLVANLLTLIRTSTAIPIRESTLDTSLSLIPFHFLLSPPSPFPSTSIVSLPVARASGGLSEKAQLSIDLLLGAFLGQLHNGVQNDWYGFPMLDNTTTPPKDTGYSWQETFTGLLEGLLEHVETDEAAYGVSLPYVDIRRYLSRAIGSFLFDDVEVPSLVWFTGSEHDIYITLPSGTGMASAEPGTIAAILPNVAHALWGDPLLEAFMMGPPDRVGEGAGPSKAFMEGYVGGGGGPVLVFGRQKTKRIWYSVFLALVVLTKYGPAADGEEAWVQEKRKWAREALDTCVSALKEAPCY
;
A
#
# COMPACT_ATOMS: atom_id res chain seq x y z
N MET A 1 20.10 7.57 22.82
CA MET A 1 19.51 8.83 22.31
C MET A 1 18.06 8.51 22.05
N SER A 2 17.11 9.31 22.55
CA SER A 2 15.72 9.13 22.13
C SER A 2 15.69 9.26 20.61
N GLU A 3 15.32 8.21 19.90
CA GLU A 3 15.12 8.30 18.46
C GLU A 3 14.11 9.42 18.22
N GLY A 4 14.54 10.48 17.54
CA GLY A 4 13.68 11.61 17.25
C GLY A 4 12.44 11.15 16.49
N ASP A 5 11.31 11.81 16.73
CA ASP A 5 10.09 11.61 15.96
C ASP A 5 10.40 11.78 14.46
N LEU A 6 9.85 10.89 13.63
CA LEU A 6 10.02 10.91 12.17
C LEU A 6 9.26 12.10 11.62
N SER A 7 9.83 13.29 11.68
CA SER A 7 9.16 14.53 11.30
C SER A 7 10.14 15.50 10.68
N ILE A 8 9.63 16.38 9.82
CA ILE A 8 10.39 17.50 9.30
C ILE A 8 9.63 18.81 9.51
N ASP A 9 10.36 19.89 9.66
CA ASP A 9 9.80 21.24 9.71
C ASP A 9 9.73 21.90 8.32
N LEU A 10 9.16 23.11 8.27
CA LEU A 10 9.02 23.90 7.04
C LEU A 10 10.38 24.26 6.43
N ASP A 11 11.39 24.55 7.24
CA ASP A 11 12.72 24.96 6.76
C ASP A 11 13.45 23.78 6.10
N GLN A 12 13.34 22.60 6.70
CA GLN A 12 13.81 21.34 6.14
C GLN A 12 13.11 21.02 4.81
N ALA A 13 11.79 21.13 4.76
CA ALA A 13 11.04 20.94 3.52
C ALA A 13 11.43 21.97 2.44
N GLN A 14 11.60 23.25 2.80
CA GLN A 14 12.00 24.31 1.87
C GLN A 14 13.37 24.03 1.25
N ARG A 15 14.35 23.55 2.04
CA ARG A 15 15.67 23.15 1.54
C ARG A 15 15.59 22.02 0.51
N ILE A 16 14.68 21.06 0.70
CA ILE A 16 14.45 19.96 -0.25
C ILE A 16 13.89 20.51 -1.56
N ILE A 17 12.87 21.37 -1.47
CA ILE A 17 12.23 21.99 -2.63
C ILE A 17 13.22 22.82 -3.45
N GLU A 18 14.06 23.62 -2.79
CA GLU A 18 15.07 24.45 -3.46
C GLU A 18 16.18 23.64 -4.13
N ALA A 19 16.54 22.50 -3.54
CA ALA A 19 17.59 21.64 -4.07
C ALA A 19 17.15 20.84 -5.31
N HIS A 20 15.87 20.43 -5.37
CA HIS A 20 15.42 19.42 -6.34
C HIS A 20 14.38 19.91 -7.35
N LEU A 21 13.66 21.00 -7.07
CA LEU A 21 12.74 21.58 -8.07
C LEU A 21 13.44 22.62 -8.96
N PRO A 22 12.98 22.83 -10.21
CA PRO A 22 13.62 23.76 -11.14
C PRO A 22 13.79 25.16 -10.55
N SER A 23 15.03 25.65 -10.54
CA SER A 23 15.41 26.93 -9.92
C SER A 23 14.72 28.16 -10.54
N GLU A 24 14.28 28.05 -11.80
CA GLU A 24 13.50 29.07 -12.50
C GLU A 24 12.18 29.42 -11.78
N HIS A 25 11.68 28.51 -10.93
CA HIS A 25 10.38 28.64 -10.28
C HIS A 25 10.45 28.98 -8.80
N ARG A 26 11.64 29.10 -8.18
CA ARG A 26 11.89 29.42 -6.74
C ARG A 26 10.64 29.28 -5.84
N TYR A 27 10.14 28.06 -5.70
CA TYR A 27 8.89 27.83 -5.00
C TYR A 27 9.04 28.16 -3.52
N ALA A 28 8.04 28.82 -2.95
CA ALA A 28 7.91 28.95 -1.51
C ALA A 28 6.84 27.97 -1.00
N ILE A 29 7.06 27.34 0.15
CA ILE A 29 6.06 26.45 0.76
C ILE A 29 4.99 27.28 1.46
N ALA A 30 3.73 27.13 1.06
CA ALA A 30 2.59 27.69 1.77
C ALA A 30 2.17 26.82 2.96
N ASN A 31 2.04 25.51 2.72
CA ASN A 31 1.61 24.55 3.72
C ASN A 31 2.44 23.28 3.60
N LEU A 32 2.73 22.67 4.75
CA LEU A 32 3.32 21.34 4.88
C LEU A 32 2.35 20.51 5.71
N ILE A 33 1.64 19.59 5.06
CA ILE A 33 0.54 18.84 5.66
C ILE A 33 0.89 17.37 5.68
N VAL A 34 0.94 16.76 6.85
CA VAL A 34 1.09 15.30 6.97
C VAL A 34 -0.17 14.64 6.41
N LEU A 35 -0.01 13.70 5.49
CA LEU A 35 -1.12 12.90 5.01
C LEU A 35 -1.51 11.87 6.06
N GLN A 36 -2.71 12.01 6.59
CA GLN A 36 -3.32 10.99 7.41
C GLN A 36 -3.90 9.90 6.50
N ASN A 37 -3.19 8.77 6.42
CA ASN A 37 -3.64 7.61 5.66
C ASN A 37 -4.06 6.52 6.63
N GLN A 38 -5.37 6.25 6.66
CA GLN A 38 -5.97 5.19 7.48
C GLN A 38 -5.99 3.83 6.77
N GLY A 39 -5.27 3.67 5.66
CA GLY A 39 -5.08 2.41 4.94
C GLY A 39 -4.06 1.49 5.61
N TYR A 40 -3.63 0.45 4.90
CA TYR A 40 -2.62 -0.49 5.40
C TYR A 40 -1.19 -0.10 5.00
N SER A 41 -1.06 0.77 4.00
CA SER A 41 0.21 1.24 3.44
C SER A 41 0.95 2.22 4.34
N HIS A 42 0.23 2.92 5.24
CA HIS A 42 0.83 3.80 6.22
C HIS A 42 1.57 2.98 7.28
N THR A 43 2.76 3.41 7.68
CA THR A 43 3.61 2.67 8.62
C THR A 43 4.32 3.64 9.55
N PRO A 44 4.72 3.23 10.76
CA PRO A 44 5.49 4.10 11.66
C PRO A 44 6.86 4.52 11.12
N ASP A 45 7.38 3.79 10.12
CA ASP A 45 8.73 3.93 9.57
C ASP A 45 8.84 4.94 8.42
N SER A 46 7.71 5.40 7.90
CA SER A 46 7.63 6.40 6.84
C SER A 46 6.52 7.42 7.10
N LYS A 47 6.72 8.67 6.69
CA LYS A 47 5.66 9.69 6.67
C LYS A 47 5.60 10.35 5.31
N THR A 48 4.40 10.61 4.80
CA THR A 48 4.18 11.35 3.56
C THR A 48 3.50 12.68 3.86
N TYR A 49 3.98 13.73 3.21
CA TYR A 49 3.46 15.08 3.30
C TYR A 49 2.90 15.51 1.95
N VAL A 50 1.87 16.36 1.96
CA VAL A 50 1.55 17.25 0.84
C VAL A 50 2.18 18.61 1.11
N VAL A 51 2.95 19.08 0.14
CA VAL A 51 3.63 20.38 0.18
C VAL A 51 2.96 21.30 -0.80
N ASP A 52 2.24 22.31 -0.31
CA ASP A 52 1.63 23.34 -1.16
C ASP A 52 2.66 24.37 -1.58
N LEU A 53 2.74 24.62 -2.89
CA LEU A 53 3.76 25.47 -3.50
C LEU A 53 3.16 26.79 -3.99
N LEU A 54 3.80 27.90 -3.62
CA LEU A 54 3.55 29.23 -4.15
C LEU A 54 4.56 29.56 -5.26
N LYS A 55 4.05 30.17 -6.33
CA LYS A 55 4.91 30.74 -7.38
C LYS A 55 5.69 31.95 -6.82
N PRO A 56 6.90 32.24 -7.34
CA PRO A 56 7.71 33.35 -6.87
C PRO A 56 6.96 34.68 -6.91
N GLY A 57 6.96 35.40 -5.79
CA GLY A 57 6.32 36.71 -5.69
C GLY A 57 4.79 36.70 -5.74
N SER A 58 4.15 35.53 -5.76
CA SER A 58 2.70 35.41 -5.70
C SER A 58 2.21 35.42 -4.25
N THR A 59 1.23 36.26 -3.96
CA THR A 59 0.43 36.21 -2.72
C THR A 59 -0.90 35.49 -2.91
N ALA A 60 -1.19 35.03 -4.14
CA ALA A 60 -2.38 34.24 -4.42
C ALA A 60 -2.30 32.86 -3.74
N ALA A 61 -3.46 32.25 -3.53
CA ALA A 61 -3.57 30.90 -2.98
C ALA A 61 -2.72 29.89 -3.79
N PRO A 62 -2.17 28.84 -3.15
CA PRO A 62 -1.38 27.83 -3.83
C PRO A 62 -2.21 27.17 -4.93
N THR A 63 -1.60 26.99 -6.10
CA THR A 63 -2.22 26.33 -7.26
C THR A 63 -1.59 24.98 -7.58
N SER A 64 -0.56 24.60 -6.83
CA SER A 64 0.21 23.39 -7.08
C SER A 64 0.70 22.79 -5.77
N SER A 65 0.87 21.47 -5.76
CA SER A 65 1.41 20.73 -4.63
C SER A 65 2.30 19.59 -5.09
N CYS A 66 3.17 19.11 -4.22
CA CYS A 66 3.90 17.85 -4.43
C CYS A 66 3.79 16.97 -3.18
N PHE A 67 4.11 15.69 -3.36
CA PHE A 67 4.18 14.74 -2.27
C PHE A 67 5.64 14.52 -1.86
N LEU A 68 5.89 14.52 -0.56
CA LEU A 68 7.20 14.28 0.02
C LEU A 68 7.09 13.12 1.00
N THR A 69 7.70 11.98 0.69
CA THR A 69 7.77 10.83 1.58
C THR A 69 9.16 10.79 2.22
N ILE A 70 9.22 10.75 3.55
CA ILE A 70 10.47 10.58 4.31
C ILE A 70 10.46 9.21 5.00
N ALA A 71 11.64 8.61 5.14
CA ALA A 71 11.84 7.40 5.92
C ALA A 71 13.22 7.40 6.57
N ARG A 72 13.35 6.69 7.70
CA ARG A 72 14.66 6.47 8.30
C ARG A 72 15.54 5.61 7.37
N PRO A 73 16.87 5.79 7.39
CA PRO A 73 17.79 4.82 6.80
C PRO A 73 17.61 3.47 7.50
N SER A 74 16.84 2.57 6.91
CA SER A 74 16.46 1.30 7.55
C SER A 74 17.55 0.25 7.41
N THR A 75 17.82 -0.46 8.51
CA THR A 75 18.46 -1.77 8.49
C THR A 75 17.35 -2.81 8.51
N ASN A 76 17.05 -3.42 7.36
CA ASN A 76 15.99 -4.42 7.21
C ASN A 76 16.35 -5.73 7.94
N THR A 77 16.21 -5.76 9.27
CA THR A 77 16.59 -6.92 10.11
C THR A 77 15.40 -7.71 10.67
N GLY A 78 14.17 -7.28 10.40
CA GLY A 78 12.96 -7.98 10.86
C GLY A 78 12.58 -9.18 9.99
N THR A 79 11.76 -10.08 10.56
CA THR A 79 11.24 -11.29 9.87
C THR A 79 10.41 -10.95 8.63
N TYR A 80 9.78 -9.77 8.62
CA TYR A 80 9.08 -9.21 7.47
C TYR A 80 9.64 -7.81 7.17
N PRO A 81 10.70 -7.70 6.33
CA PRO A 81 11.32 -6.42 6.02
C PRO A 81 10.38 -5.56 5.16
N GLN A 82 10.58 -4.24 5.26
CA GLN A 82 9.92 -3.27 4.37
C GLN A 82 10.83 -2.92 3.21
N ASN A 83 10.24 -2.53 2.09
CA ASN A 83 10.98 -1.96 0.98
C ASN A 83 11.54 -0.59 1.38
N THR A 84 12.85 -0.43 1.27
CA THR A 84 13.53 0.85 1.53
C THR A 84 13.15 1.88 0.45
N LEU A 85 13.28 3.18 0.72
CA LEU A 85 12.96 4.19 -0.30
C LEU A 85 13.71 4.03 -1.63
N PRO A 86 14.98 3.60 -1.66
CA PRO A 86 15.64 3.24 -2.92
C PRO A 86 14.93 2.13 -3.70
N LEU A 87 14.51 1.06 -3.01
CA LEU A 87 13.76 -0.03 -3.63
C LEU A 87 12.37 0.44 -4.08
N VAL A 88 11.68 1.24 -3.27
CA VAL A 88 10.43 1.88 -3.65
C VAL A 88 10.61 2.70 -4.93
N ALA A 89 11.63 3.56 -5.01
CA ALA A 89 11.91 4.37 -6.21
C ALA A 89 12.11 3.52 -7.47
N ASN A 90 12.82 2.40 -7.33
CA ASN A 90 13.03 1.44 -8.41
C ASN A 90 11.70 0.79 -8.85
N LEU A 91 10.89 0.32 -7.90
CA LEU A 91 9.56 -0.25 -8.18
C LEU A 91 8.64 0.79 -8.84
N LEU A 92 8.61 2.04 -8.38
CA LEU A 92 7.83 3.11 -9.00
C LEU A 92 8.26 3.38 -10.43
N THR A 93 9.56 3.31 -10.71
CA THR A 93 10.10 3.42 -12.07
C THR A 93 9.61 2.26 -12.92
N LEU A 94 9.71 1.03 -12.43
CA LEU A 94 9.26 -0.17 -13.14
C LEU A 94 7.76 -0.11 -13.46
N ILE A 95 6.92 0.27 -12.48
CA ILE A 95 5.49 0.43 -12.70
C ILE A 95 5.22 1.50 -13.77
N ARG A 96 5.87 2.66 -13.67
CA ARG A 96 5.72 3.76 -14.63
C ARG A 96 6.14 3.37 -16.04
N THR A 97 7.21 2.58 -16.20
CA THR A 97 7.71 2.20 -17.53
C THR A 97 6.92 1.05 -18.16
N SER A 98 6.25 0.23 -17.34
CA SER A 98 5.56 -0.98 -17.80
C SER A 98 4.02 -0.87 -17.80
N THR A 99 3.46 0.24 -17.33
CA THR A 99 2.01 0.43 -17.19
C THR A 99 1.58 1.85 -17.59
N ALA A 100 0.28 2.07 -17.76
CA ALA A 100 -0.31 3.40 -17.91
C ALA A 100 -0.81 4.00 -16.58
N ILE A 101 -0.40 3.43 -15.44
CA ILE A 101 -0.77 3.98 -14.12
C ILE A 101 -0.10 5.36 -13.99
N PRO A 102 -0.84 6.42 -13.58
CA PRO A 102 -0.36 7.80 -13.58
C PRO A 102 0.62 8.11 -12.42
N ILE A 103 1.69 7.31 -12.29
CA ILE A 103 2.78 7.51 -11.34
C ILE A 103 3.80 8.44 -11.98
N ARG A 104 4.05 9.58 -11.32
CA ARG A 104 5.04 10.55 -11.77
C ARG A 104 6.44 10.17 -11.28
N GLU A 105 7.45 10.46 -12.08
CA GLU A 105 8.85 10.23 -11.73
C GLU A 105 9.23 11.07 -10.50
N SER A 106 9.64 10.39 -9.43
CA SER A 106 9.99 11.02 -8.16
C SER A 106 11.51 11.08 -7.99
N THR A 107 11.99 12.15 -7.36
CA THR A 107 13.40 12.32 -7.03
C THR A 107 13.71 11.64 -5.70
N LEU A 108 14.65 10.69 -5.72
CA LEU A 108 15.18 10.03 -4.52
C LEU A 108 16.45 10.73 -4.04
N ASP A 109 16.52 10.99 -2.74
CA ASP A 109 17.74 11.45 -2.07
C ASP A 109 18.01 10.59 -0.83
N THR A 110 19.19 9.98 -0.81
CA THR A 110 19.71 9.17 0.30
C THR A 110 20.98 9.75 0.92
N SER A 111 21.35 10.98 0.53
CA SER A 111 22.61 11.60 0.92
C SER A 111 22.66 12.00 2.39
N LEU A 112 21.50 12.17 3.03
CA LEU A 112 21.33 12.70 4.38
C LEU A 112 21.89 14.12 4.57
N SER A 113 22.18 14.82 3.47
CA SER A 113 22.83 16.14 3.50
C SER A 113 21.85 17.28 3.79
N LEU A 114 20.60 17.15 3.34
CA LEU A 114 19.54 18.14 3.54
C LEU A 114 18.79 17.91 4.86
N ILE A 115 18.44 16.65 5.13
CA ILE A 115 17.67 16.21 6.31
C ILE A 115 18.22 14.86 6.80
N PRO A 116 18.01 14.48 8.08
CA PRO A 116 18.51 13.21 8.63
C PRO A 116 17.65 12.00 8.22
N PHE A 117 17.01 12.05 7.05
CA PHE A 117 16.13 11.00 6.53
C PHE A 117 16.39 10.79 5.04
N HIS A 118 16.12 9.58 4.55
CA HIS A 118 15.95 9.39 3.10
C HIS A 118 14.62 9.99 2.68
N PHE A 119 14.51 10.48 1.45
CA PHE A 119 13.23 10.98 0.95
C PHE A 119 12.98 10.72 -0.53
N LEU A 120 11.69 10.69 -0.88
CA LEU A 120 11.15 10.71 -2.23
C LEU A 120 10.31 11.97 -2.42
N LEU A 121 10.63 12.77 -3.43
CA LEU A 121 9.90 13.97 -3.80
C LEU A 121 9.20 13.78 -5.15
N SER A 122 7.88 13.89 -5.18
CA SER A 122 7.13 13.91 -6.44
C SER A 122 7.28 15.27 -7.13
N PRO A 123 7.09 15.35 -8.45
CA PRO A 123 7.08 16.63 -9.15
C PRO A 123 5.80 17.41 -8.80
N PRO A 124 5.79 18.74 -8.99
CA PRO A 124 4.61 19.56 -8.77
C PRO A 124 3.41 19.10 -9.61
N SER A 125 2.26 19.00 -8.97
CA SER A 125 0.97 18.69 -9.56
C SER A 125 0.07 19.93 -9.52
N PRO A 126 -0.81 20.12 -10.52
CA PRO A 126 -1.57 21.36 -10.72
C PRO A 126 -2.82 21.42 -9.81
N PHE A 127 -2.65 21.10 -8.53
CA PHE A 127 -3.71 21.15 -7.54
C PHE A 127 -3.13 21.49 -6.16
N PRO A 128 -3.79 22.30 -5.32
CA PRO A 128 -3.44 22.44 -3.92
C PRO A 128 -3.97 21.27 -3.08
N SER A 129 -3.39 21.07 -1.90
CA SER A 129 -3.81 20.08 -0.90
C SER A 129 -5.30 20.18 -0.57
N THR A 130 -5.84 21.39 -0.48
CA THR A 130 -7.25 21.66 -0.15
C THR A 130 -8.25 21.23 -1.23
N SER A 131 -7.77 20.86 -2.42
CA SER A 131 -8.60 20.44 -3.55
C SER A 131 -8.65 18.93 -3.76
N ILE A 132 -7.94 18.17 -2.93
CA ILE A 132 -7.90 16.72 -2.99
C ILE A 132 -8.42 16.10 -1.70
N VAL A 133 -8.97 14.90 -1.83
CA VAL A 133 -9.43 14.10 -0.69
C VAL A 133 -9.22 12.62 -1.01
N SER A 134 -8.99 11.79 0.02
CA SER A 134 -8.95 10.34 -0.16
C SER A 134 -10.30 9.79 -0.66
N LEU A 135 -10.26 8.72 -1.44
CA LEU A 135 -11.45 8.10 -2.03
C LEU A 135 -12.48 7.64 -0.98
N PRO A 136 -12.10 6.99 0.15
CA PRO A 136 -13.06 6.61 1.18
C PRO A 136 -13.79 7.81 1.78
N VAL A 137 -13.09 8.92 2.04
CA VAL A 137 -13.69 10.15 2.57
C VAL A 137 -14.63 10.79 1.55
N ALA A 138 -14.27 10.77 0.26
CA ALA A 138 -15.16 11.26 -0.79
C ALA A 138 -16.45 10.44 -0.92
N ARG A 139 -16.35 9.10 -0.81
CA ARG A 139 -17.53 8.22 -0.81
C ARG A 139 -18.38 8.44 0.43
N ALA A 140 -17.78 8.49 1.62
CA ALA A 140 -18.49 8.68 2.88
C ALA A 140 -19.22 10.03 2.98
N SER A 141 -18.66 11.08 2.36
CA SER A 141 -19.30 12.40 2.32
C SER A 141 -20.43 12.52 1.29
N GLY A 142 -20.67 11.48 0.48
CA GLY A 142 -21.63 11.54 -0.64
C GLY A 142 -21.19 12.49 -1.76
N GLY A 143 -19.91 12.88 -1.80
CA GLY A 143 -19.36 13.81 -2.79
C GLY A 143 -19.22 13.23 -4.21
N LEU A 144 -19.47 11.93 -4.38
CA LEU A 144 -19.35 11.21 -5.65
C LEU A 144 -20.69 10.72 -6.17
N SER A 145 -21.04 11.11 -7.39
CA SER A 145 -22.15 10.50 -8.12
C SER A 145 -21.93 9.00 -8.35
N GLU A 146 -23.00 8.23 -8.50
CA GLU A 146 -22.92 6.79 -8.78
C GLU A 146 -22.08 6.49 -10.04
N LYS A 147 -22.25 7.30 -11.09
CA LYS A 147 -21.45 7.22 -12.32
C LYS A 147 -19.96 7.41 -12.03
N ALA A 148 -19.60 8.42 -11.23
CA ALA A 148 -18.21 8.68 -10.88
C ALA A 148 -17.61 7.53 -10.05
N GLN A 149 -18.36 6.98 -9.10
CA GLN A 149 -17.92 5.82 -8.31
C GLN A 149 -17.63 4.61 -9.22
N LEU A 150 -18.54 4.29 -10.13
CA LEU A 150 -18.35 3.19 -11.08
C LEU A 150 -17.16 3.43 -12.02
N SER A 151 -16.97 4.66 -12.49
CA SER A 151 -15.82 5.02 -13.33
C SER A 151 -14.49 4.93 -12.59
N ILE A 152 -14.44 5.35 -11.32
CA ILE A 152 -13.25 5.21 -10.47
C ILE A 152 -12.95 3.73 -10.25
N ASP A 153 -13.94 2.92 -9.87
CA ASP A 153 -13.77 1.48 -9.66
C ASP A 153 -13.24 0.78 -10.91
N LEU A 154 -13.86 1.07 -12.07
CA LEU A 154 -13.43 0.54 -13.37
C LEU A 154 -11.97 0.92 -13.67
N LEU A 155 -11.59 2.17 -13.42
CA LEU A 155 -10.24 2.65 -13.67
C LEU A 155 -9.21 2.04 -12.71
N LEU A 156 -9.53 1.94 -11.42
CA LEU A 156 -8.66 1.30 -10.43
C LEU A 156 -8.46 -0.19 -10.73
N GLY A 157 -9.53 -0.88 -11.13
CA GLY A 157 -9.44 -2.23 -11.64
C GLY A 157 -8.47 -2.32 -12.81
N ALA A 158 -8.64 -1.46 -13.82
CA ALA A 158 -7.77 -1.44 -15.00
C ALA A 158 -6.30 -1.15 -14.66
N PHE A 159 -6.02 -0.25 -13.72
CA PHE A 159 -4.66 -0.02 -13.24
C PHE A 159 -4.08 -1.24 -12.54
N LEU A 160 -4.84 -1.92 -11.69
CA LEU A 160 -4.35 -3.12 -11.01
C LEU A 160 -4.14 -4.29 -11.97
N GLY A 161 -4.99 -4.43 -12.99
CA GLY A 161 -4.80 -5.40 -14.07
C GLY A 161 -3.52 -5.15 -14.85
N GLN A 162 -3.23 -3.88 -15.16
CA GLN A 162 -1.99 -3.49 -15.81
C GLN A 162 -0.77 -3.71 -14.92
N LEU A 163 -0.86 -3.45 -13.61
CA LEU A 163 0.21 -3.72 -12.66
C LEU A 163 0.59 -5.20 -12.69
N HIS A 164 -0.38 -6.08 -12.49
CA HIS A 164 -0.13 -7.52 -12.38
C HIS A 164 0.30 -8.16 -13.71
N ASN A 165 -0.22 -7.67 -14.84
CA ASN A 165 0.14 -8.20 -16.15
C ASN A 165 1.43 -7.60 -16.71
N GLY A 166 1.72 -6.32 -16.41
CA GLY A 166 2.85 -5.59 -16.97
C GLY A 166 4.10 -5.61 -16.10
N VAL A 167 3.97 -5.87 -14.80
CA VAL A 167 5.08 -5.85 -13.84
C VAL A 167 5.21 -7.22 -13.20
N GLN A 168 6.04 -8.07 -13.81
CA GLN A 168 6.24 -9.47 -13.43
C GLN A 168 7.72 -9.72 -13.12
N ASN A 169 7.99 -10.87 -12.52
CA ASN A 169 9.34 -11.28 -12.15
C ASN A 169 9.53 -12.80 -12.30
N ASP A 170 10.78 -13.25 -12.32
CA ASP A 170 11.13 -14.68 -12.47
C ASP A 170 11.00 -15.48 -11.16
N TRP A 171 10.86 -14.78 -10.01
CA TRP A 171 10.71 -15.40 -8.70
C TRP A 171 9.69 -14.70 -7.82
N TYR A 172 9.14 -15.46 -6.86
CA TYR A 172 8.27 -15.01 -5.80
C TYR A 172 9.04 -14.49 -4.58
N GLY A 173 8.42 -13.61 -3.80
CA GLY A 173 8.96 -13.09 -2.54
C GLY A 173 9.29 -11.61 -2.58
N PHE A 174 10.18 -11.15 -1.72
CA PHE A 174 10.50 -9.73 -1.61
C PHE A 174 11.27 -9.21 -2.84
N PRO A 175 10.99 -7.96 -3.28
CA PRO A 175 11.78 -7.32 -4.31
C PRO A 175 13.20 -7.03 -3.80
N MET A 176 14.15 -7.01 -4.72
CA MET A 176 15.56 -6.74 -4.44
C MET A 176 16.06 -5.65 -5.37
N LEU A 177 16.95 -4.78 -4.87
CA LEU A 177 17.57 -3.72 -5.68
C LEU A 177 18.61 -4.26 -6.65
N ASP A 178 19.25 -5.35 -6.28
CA ASP A 178 20.38 -5.87 -7.06
C ASP A 178 19.84 -6.69 -8.24
N ASN A 179 20.48 -6.53 -9.41
CA ASN A 179 20.18 -7.31 -10.63
C ASN A 179 20.65 -8.77 -10.48
N THR A 180 20.62 -9.31 -9.26
CA THR A 180 20.91 -10.71 -9.00
C THR A 180 19.85 -11.51 -9.73
N THR A 181 20.25 -12.13 -10.83
CA THR A 181 19.45 -13.07 -11.63
C THR A 181 19.19 -14.39 -10.90
N THR A 182 19.55 -14.45 -9.62
CA THR A 182 19.40 -15.62 -8.76
C THR A 182 18.38 -15.27 -7.68
N PRO A 183 17.31 -16.07 -7.54
CA PRO A 183 16.36 -15.85 -6.46
C PRO A 183 17.08 -15.97 -5.11
N PRO A 184 16.62 -15.22 -4.10
CA PRO A 184 17.29 -15.19 -2.80
C PRO A 184 17.38 -16.56 -2.10
N LYS A 185 16.57 -17.56 -2.48
CA LYS A 185 16.57 -18.97 -2.01
C LYS A 185 15.93 -19.91 -3.05
N ASP A 186 16.14 -21.22 -2.92
CA ASP A 186 15.52 -22.27 -3.77
C ASP A 186 13.97 -22.23 -3.78
N THR A 187 13.34 -21.70 -2.73
CA THR A 187 11.88 -21.61 -2.58
C THR A 187 11.22 -20.54 -3.46
N GLY A 188 12.01 -19.68 -4.13
CA GLY A 188 11.49 -18.56 -4.91
C GLY A 188 10.72 -18.94 -6.18
N TYR A 189 10.71 -20.21 -6.56
CA TYR A 189 10.04 -20.68 -7.78
C TYR A 189 8.64 -21.28 -7.53
N SER A 190 8.24 -21.47 -6.27
CA SER A 190 6.90 -21.92 -5.90
C SER A 190 6.22 -20.87 -5.03
N TRP A 191 5.05 -20.39 -5.47
CA TRP A 191 4.26 -19.47 -4.66
C TRP A 191 3.82 -20.13 -3.35
N GLN A 192 3.45 -21.41 -3.37
CA GLN A 192 3.05 -22.14 -2.17
C GLN A 192 4.16 -22.18 -1.12
N GLU A 193 5.39 -22.49 -1.52
CA GLU A 193 6.54 -22.51 -0.61
C GLU A 193 6.88 -21.11 -0.10
N THR A 194 6.90 -20.12 -1.00
CA THR A 194 7.18 -18.72 -0.66
C THR A 194 6.14 -18.17 0.32
N PHE A 195 4.85 -18.29 0.01
CA PHE A 195 3.77 -17.82 0.86
C PHE A 195 3.79 -18.51 2.23
N THR A 196 3.97 -19.84 2.25
CA THR A 196 4.06 -20.61 3.50
C THR A 196 5.22 -20.12 4.37
N GLY A 197 6.40 -19.89 3.77
CA GLY A 197 7.56 -19.36 4.50
C GLY A 197 7.34 -17.95 5.05
N LEU A 198 6.72 -17.05 4.27
CA LEU A 198 6.38 -15.70 4.72
C LEU A 198 5.38 -15.72 5.87
N LEU A 199 4.34 -16.56 5.76
CA LEU A 199 3.29 -16.69 6.76
C LEU A 199 3.81 -17.31 8.07
N GLU A 200 4.56 -18.42 7.98
CA GLU A 200 5.13 -19.07 9.16
C GLU A 200 6.14 -18.17 9.88
N GLY A 201 6.95 -17.40 9.15
CA GLY A 201 7.86 -16.43 9.78
C GLY A 201 7.12 -15.37 10.60
N LEU A 202 5.99 -14.87 10.11
CA LEU A 202 5.14 -13.95 10.87
C LEU A 202 4.47 -14.65 12.05
N LEU A 203 3.97 -15.87 11.88
CA LEU A 203 3.34 -16.63 12.96
C LEU A 203 4.34 -16.91 14.09
N GLU A 204 5.55 -17.38 13.78
CA GLU A 204 6.61 -17.63 14.76
C GLU A 204 7.01 -16.35 15.51
N HIS A 205 7.11 -15.23 14.80
CA HIS A 205 7.41 -13.94 15.40
C HIS A 205 6.33 -13.49 16.39
N VAL A 206 5.06 -13.62 16.03
CA VAL A 206 3.94 -13.28 16.92
C VAL A 206 3.80 -14.28 18.06
N GLU A 207 4.01 -15.58 17.83
CA GLU A 207 3.98 -16.65 18.85
C GLU A 207 5.03 -16.44 19.94
N THR A 208 6.21 -15.94 19.57
CA THR A 208 7.31 -15.68 20.52
C THR A 208 6.94 -14.60 21.54
N ASP A 209 6.06 -13.66 21.20
CA ASP A 209 5.68 -12.54 22.08
C ASP A 209 4.16 -12.25 22.06
N GLU A 210 3.38 -13.32 22.09
CA GLU A 210 1.91 -13.29 21.94
C GLU A 210 1.23 -12.35 22.95
N ALA A 211 1.73 -12.33 24.19
CA ALA A 211 1.23 -11.46 25.25
C ALA A 211 1.41 -9.97 24.94
N ALA A 212 2.54 -9.59 24.34
CA ALA A 212 2.82 -8.19 23.98
C ALA A 212 1.93 -7.71 22.82
N TYR A 213 1.61 -8.61 21.88
CA TYR A 213 0.66 -8.34 20.79
C TYR A 213 -0.81 -8.36 21.25
N GLY A 214 -1.08 -8.91 22.44
CA GLY A 214 -2.42 -9.01 23.01
C GLY A 214 -3.32 -9.92 22.18
N VAL A 215 -2.76 -11.02 21.65
CA VAL A 215 -3.49 -12.06 20.91
C VAL A 215 -3.45 -13.38 21.66
N SER A 216 -4.34 -14.31 21.29
CA SER A 216 -4.29 -15.71 21.74
C SER A 216 -4.69 -16.60 20.56
N LEU A 217 -3.74 -16.87 19.67
CA LEU A 217 -3.98 -17.59 18.44
C LEU A 217 -3.84 -19.11 18.65
N PRO A 218 -4.73 -19.93 18.05
CA PRO A 218 -4.60 -21.38 18.12
C PRO A 218 -3.56 -21.88 17.10
N TYR A 219 -2.27 -21.60 17.31
CA TYR A 219 -1.19 -21.86 16.35
C TYR A 219 -1.16 -23.30 15.81
N VAL A 220 -1.39 -24.29 16.66
CA VAL A 220 -1.46 -25.70 16.26
C VAL A 220 -2.57 -25.94 15.24
N ASP A 221 -3.74 -25.32 15.46
CA ASP A 221 -4.88 -25.44 14.56
C ASP A 221 -4.63 -24.68 13.24
N ILE A 222 -4.05 -23.48 13.32
CA ILE A 222 -3.66 -22.68 12.13
C ILE A 222 -2.71 -23.49 11.25
N ARG A 223 -1.64 -24.05 11.82
CA ARG A 223 -0.66 -24.88 11.09
C ARG A 223 -1.30 -26.15 10.52
N ARG A 224 -2.24 -26.77 11.25
CA ARG A 224 -3.03 -27.89 10.74
C ARG A 224 -3.89 -27.49 9.54
N TYR A 225 -4.58 -26.35 9.59
CA TYR A 225 -5.37 -25.86 8.46
C TYR A 225 -4.49 -25.49 7.27
N LEU A 226 -3.31 -24.90 7.51
CA LEU A 226 -2.34 -24.58 6.46
C LEU A 226 -1.83 -25.85 5.79
N SER A 227 -1.50 -26.88 6.57
CA SER A 227 -1.10 -28.19 6.05
C SER A 227 -2.18 -28.81 5.15
N ARG A 228 -3.46 -28.67 5.51
CA ARG A 228 -4.60 -29.11 4.66
C ARG A 228 -4.68 -28.32 3.36
N ALA A 229 -4.48 -26.99 3.42
CA ALA A 229 -4.46 -26.13 2.24
C ALA A 229 -3.32 -26.48 1.29
N ILE A 230 -2.10 -26.68 1.81
CA ILE A 230 -0.93 -27.13 1.06
C ILE A 230 -1.18 -28.50 0.42
N GLY A 231 -1.68 -29.47 1.19
CA GLY A 231 -1.98 -30.82 0.67
C GLY A 231 -3.09 -30.86 -0.38
N SER A 232 -3.88 -29.79 -0.49
CA SER A 232 -4.92 -29.61 -1.52
C SER A 232 -4.45 -28.71 -2.67
N PHE A 233 -3.15 -28.38 -2.71
CA PHE A 233 -2.51 -27.54 -3.72
C PHE A 233 -3.13 -26.15 -3.81
N LEU A 234 -3.70 -25.61 -2.73
CA LEU A 234 -4.49 -24.38 -2.73
C LEU A 234 -3.76 -23.19 -3.37
N PHE A 235 -2.43 -23.15 -3.21
CA PHE A 235 -1.58 -22.04 -3.65
C PHE A 235 -0.83 -22.29 -4.97
N ASP A 236 -0.92 -23.49 -5.56
CA ASP A 236 -0.14 -23.88 -6.75
C ASP A 236 -0.76 -23.42 -8.08
N ASP A 237 -1.87 -22.67 -8.06
CA ASP A 237 -2.52 -22.09 -9.24
C ASP A 237 -1.88 -20.77 -9.71
N VAL A 238 -0.78 -20.35 -9.09
CA VAL A 238 -0.06 -19.12 -9.45
C VAL A 238 1.17 -19.51 -10.25
N GLU A 239 1.12 -19.19 -11.54
CA GLU A 239 2.18 -19.55 -12.49
C GLU A 239 3.22 -18.43 -12.65
N VAL A 240 2.79 -17.17 -12.58
CA VAL A 240 3.64 -16.01 -12.86
C VAL A 240 3.68 -15.04 -11.66
N PRO A 241 4.86 -14.81 -11.05
CA PRO A 241 5.04 -13.79 -10.03
C PRO A 241 4.70 -12.41 -10.57
N SER A 242 3.70 -11.77 -9.97
CA SER A 242 3.28 -10.41 -10.31
C SER A 242 3.65 -9.46 -9.18
N LEU A 243 3.92 -8.18 -9.48
CA LEU A 243 4.12 -7.19 -8.43
C LEU A 243 2.79 -6.91 -7.74
N VAL A 244 2.68 -7.33 -6.49
CA VAL A 244 1.56 -7.09 -5.60
C VAL A 244 1.91 -5.90 -4.71
N TRP A 245 1.12 -4.82 -4.75
CA TRP A 245 1.23 -3.68 -3.85
C TRP A 245 0.93 -4.09 -2.39
N PHE A 246 0.04 -5.06 -2.22
CA PHE A 246 -0.29 -5.80 -0.99
C PHE A 246 -1.00 -4.96 0.07
N THR A 247 -0.39 -3.86 0.52
CA THR A 247 -1.00 -2.92 1.47
C THR A 247 -1.71 -1.74 0.81
N GLY A 248 -1.68 -1.67 -0.52
CA GLY A 248 -2.39 -0.65 -1.29
C GLY A 248 -3.89 -0.71 -1.08
N SER A 249 -4.51 0.45 -0.85
CA SER A 249 -5.93 0.56 -0.53
C SER A 249 -6.54 1.82 -1.13
N GLU A 250 -7.86 1.97 -1.02
CA GLU A 250 -8.55 3.18 -1.47
C GLU A 250 -8.06 4.45 -0.75
N HIS A 251 -7.47 4.32 0.46
CA HIS A 251 -6.88 5.45 1.17
C HIS A 251 -5.64 6.03 0.48
N ASP A 252 -5.04 5.27 -0.44
CA ASP A 252 -3.91 5.71 -1.27
C ASP A 252 -4.37 6.41 -2.56
N ILE A 253 -5.68 6.49 -2.80
CA ILE A 253 -6.28 7.10 -3.98
C ILE A 253 -6.85 8.46 -3.59
N TYR A 254 -6.34 9.52 -4.20
CA TYR A 254 -6.80 10.89 -3.97
C TYR A 254 -7.54 11.37 -5.21
N ILE A 255 -8.72 11.94 -4.99
CA ILE A 255 -9.55 12.49 -6.05
C ILE A 255 -9.63 14.00 -5.95
N THR A 256 -9.89 14.67 -7.08
CA THR A 256 -10.20 16.10 -7.07
C THR A 256 -11.62 16.34 -6.57
N LEU A 257 -11.75 17.34 -5.70
CA LEU A 257 -13.04 17.88 -5.29
C LEU A 257 -13.52 18.93 -6.29
N PRO A 258 -14.85 19.05 -6.52
CA PRO A 258 -15.40 20.20 -7.22
C PRO A 258 -15.01 21.48 -6.48
N SER A 259 -14.09 22.25 -7.06
CA SER A 259 -13.72 23.54 -6.50
C SER A 259 -14.87 24.52 -6.74
N GLY A 260 -15.49 25.04 -5.69
CA GLY A 260 -16.55 26.06 -5.77
C GLY A 260 -16.10 27.38 -6.44
N THR A 261 -14.83 27.50 -6.78
CA THR A 261 -14.20 28.66 -7.42
C THR A 261 -13.96 28.42 -8.91
N GLY A 262 -15.02 28.45 -9.73
CA GLY A 262 -14.98 28.83 -11.15
C GLY A 262 -13.99 28.16 -12.12
N MET A 263 -13.19 27.18 -11.71
CA MET A 263 -12.32 26.38 -12.57
C MET A 263 -13.20 25.36 -13.29
N ALA A 264 -13.82 25.83 -14.37
CA ALA A 264 -14.54 25.01 -15.32
C ALA A 264 -13.56 24.05 -16.01
N SER A 265 -13.50 22.78 -15.59
CA SER A 265 -13.43 21.61 -16.50
C SER A 265 -13.10 20.29 -15.82
N ALA A 266 -12.65 20.24 -14.56
CA ALA A 266 -12.45 18.95 -13.90
C ALA A 266 -13.82 18.36 -13.53
N GLU A 267 -14.26 17.31 -14.23
CA GLU A 267 -15.39 16.53 -13.76
C GLU A 267 -15.09 16.07 -12.31
N PRO A 268 -15.99 16.33 -11.35
CA PRO A 268 -15.81 15.87 -9.97
C PRO A 268 -15.56 14.36 -9.94
N GLY A 269 -14.57 13.93 -9.16
CA GLY A 269 -14.26 12.50 -9.03
C GLY A 269 -13.23 11.97 -10.04
N THR A 270 -12.36 12.83 -10.57
CA THR A 270 -11.14 12.36 -11.26
C THR A 270 -10.06 12.01 -10.25
N ILE A 271 -9.30 10.93 -10.51
CA ILE A 271 -8.13 10.56 -9.69
C ILE A 271 -7.07 11.65 -9.89
N ALA A 272 -6.80 12.41 -8.82
CA ALA A 272 -5.80 13.46 -8.79
C ALA A 272 -4.39 12.89 -8.60
N ALA A 273 -4.27 11.91 -7.70
CA ALA A 273 -3.03 11.25 -7.38
C ALA A 273 -3.29 9.82 -6.90
N ILE A 274 -2.35 8.95 -7.22
CA ILE A 274 -2.18 7.66 -6.57
C ILE A 274 -0.91 7.80 -5.75
N LEU A 275 -0.95 7.44 -4.47
CA LEU A 275 0.23 7.40 -3.62
C LEU A 275 0.70 5.95 -3.55
N PRO A 276 1.51 5.48 -4.50
CA PRO A 276 1.97 4.09 -4.56
C PRO A 276 2.99 3.82 -3.45
N ASN A 277 2.53 3.80 -2.20
CA ASN A 277 3.36 3.43 -1.06
C ASN A 277 3.56 1.92 -1.07
N VAL A 278 4.50 1.48 -1.91
CA VAL A 278 4.88 0.08 -2.13
C VAL A 278 5.88 -0.43 -1.08
N ALA A 279 5.81 0.08 0.16
CA ALA A 279 6.67 -0.33 1.27
C ALA A 279 6.54 -1.82 1.63
N HIS A 280 5.42 -2.45 1.28
CA HIS A 280 5.18 -3.88 1.50
C HIS A 280 4.93 -4.66 0.21
N ALA A 281 5.25 -4.07 -0.93
CA ALA A 281 5.06 -4.75 -2.20
C ALA A 281 5.98 -5.96 -2.33
N LEU A 282 5.48 -7.01 -2.98
CA LEU A 282 6.19 -8.28 -3.18
C LEU A 282 5.81 -8.93 -4.51
N TRP A 283 6.63 -9.87 -4.96
CA TRP A 283 6.35 -10.73 -6.10
C TRP A 283 5.50 -11.91 -5.65
N GLY A 284 4.25 -11.98 -6.09
CA GLY A 284 3.29 -12.91 -5.53
C GLY A 284 2.06 -13.14 -6.37
N ASP A 285 1.06 -13.75 -5.74
CA ASP A 285 -0.28 -13.91 -6.29
C ASP A 285 -1.03 -12.58 -6.33
N PRO A 286 -1.49 -12.13 -7.51
CA PRO A 286 -2.42 -11.00 -7.66
C PRO A 286 -3.59 -10.94 -6.66
N LEU A 287 -4.10 -12.11 -6.22
CA LEU A 287 -5.22 -12.20 -5.29
C LEU A 287 -4.85 -11.76 -3.86
N LEU A 288 -3.56 -11.61 -3.55
CA LEU A 288 -3.03 -11.11 -2.28
C LEU A 288 -3.28 -9.61 -2.07
N GLU A 289 -3.63 -8.86 -3.11
CA GLU A 289 -3.92 -7.43 -3.01
C GLU A 289 -5.04 -7.11 -2.02
N ALA A 290 -4.82 -6.11 -1.15
CA ALA A 290 -5.88 -5.62 -0.26
C ALA A 290 -7.09 -5.08 -1.04
N PHE A 291 -6.90 -4.49 -2.23
CA PHE A 291 -7.99 -4.11 -3.13
C PHE A 291 -8.89 -5.30 -3.52
N MET A 292 -8.35 -6.53 -3.57
CA MET A 292 -9.10 -7.74 -3.91
C MET A 292 -9.88 -8.31 -2.71
N MET A 293 -9.59 -7.87 -1.49
CA MET A 293 -10.23 -8.35 -0.26
C MET A 293 -11.60 -7.72 0.02
N GLY A 294 -11.99 -6.67 -0.72
CA GLY A 294 -13.25 -5.96 -0.50
C GLY A 294 -13.22 -5.06 0.74
N PRO A 295 -14.36 -4.48 1.13
CA PRO A 295 -14.41 -3.54 2.24
C PRO A 295 -14.18 -4.23 3.60
N PRO A 296 -13.56 -3.53 4.58
CA PRO A 296 -13.12 -4.13 5.85
C PRO A 296 -14.23 -4.79 6.68
N ASP A 297 -15.47 -4.32 6.56
CA ASP A 297 -16.65 -4.84 7.25
C ASP A 297 -17.07 -6.24 6.78
N ARG A 298 -16.45 -6.77 5.71
CA ARG A 298 -16.77 -8.07 5.11
C ARG A 298 -15.58 -9.04 5.03
N VAL A 299 -14.50 -8.74 5.77
CA VAL A 299 -13.31 -9.59 5.94
C VAL A 299 -13.71 -10.87 6.68
N GLY A 300 -14.14 -11.89 5.94
CA GLY A 300 -14.63 -13.16 6.48
C GLY A 300 -15.76 -13.78 5.66
N GLU A 301 -16.52 -12.97 4.91
CA GLU A 301 -17.57 -13.46 4.01
C GLU A 301 -17.05 -13.86 2.63
N GLY A 302 -15.77 -13.56 2.35
CA GLY A 302 -15.15 -13.77 1.04
C GLY A 302 -15.73 -12.84 -0.04
N ALA A 303 -16.32 -11.72 0.36
CA ALA A 303 -16.81 -10.70 -0.58
C ALA A 303 -15.62 -10.10 -1.35
N GLY A 304 -15.78 -9.93 -2.66
CA GLY A 304 -14.77 -9.35 -3.52
C GLY A 304 -14.97 -7.86 -3.80
N PRO A 305 -14.10 -7.27 -4.61
CA PRO A 305 -14.28 -5.90 -5.07
C PRO A 305 -15.56 -5.75 -5.92
N SER A 306 -15.92 -4.51 -6.24
CA SER A 306 -17.12 -4.24 -7.04
C SER A 306 -17.05 -4.87 -8.43
N LYS A 307 -18.21 -5.05 -9.07
CA LYS A 307 -18.26 -5.60 -10.44
C LYS A 307 -17.53 -4.70 -11.44
N ALA A 308 -17.66 -3.38 -11.30
CA ALA A 308 -16.96 -2.41 -12.13
C ALA A 308 -15.45 -2.55 -11.98
N PHE A 309 -14.96 -2.70 -10.74
CA PHE A 309 -13.55 -2.96 -10.50
C PHE A 309 -13.07 -4.25 -11.18
N MET A 310 -13.84 -5.34 -11.06
CA MET A 310 -13.48 -6.60 -11.70
C MET A 310 -13.49 -6.53 -13.23
N GLU A 311 -14.45 -5.83 -13.82
CA GLU A 311 -14.50 -5.55 -15.26
C GLU A 311 -13.27 -4.77 -15.71
N GLY A 312 -12.90 -3.74 -14.93
CA GLY A 312 -11.69 -2.96 -15.16
C GLY A 312 -10.44 -3.82 -15.09
N TYR A 313 -10.34 -4.66 -14.07
CA TYR A 313 -9.20 -5.57 -13.87
C TYR A 313 -8.94 -6.45 -15.08
N VAL A 314 -9.99 -7.08 -15.61
CA VAL A 314 -9.90 -7.88 -16.83
C VAL A 314 -9.55 -6.99 -18.04
N GLY A 315 -10.17 -5.82 -18.16
CA GLY A 315 -9.88 -4.86 -19.22
C GLY A 315 -8.43 -4.33 -19.21
N GLY A 316 -7.78 -4.31 -18.04
CA GLY A 316 -6.38 -3.95 -17.85
C GLY A 316 -5.38 -5.08 -18.17
N GLY A 317 -5.85 -6.26 -18.59
CA GLY A 317 -5.03 -7.43 -18.84
C GLY A 317 -4.88 -8.38 -17.65
N GLY A 318 -5.56 -8.11 -16.53
CA GLY A 318 -5.63 -9.02 -15.40
C GLY A 318 -6.34 -10.33 -15.78
N GLY A 319 -5.85 -11.46 -15.25
CA GLY A 319 -6.49 -12.75 -15.45
C GLY A 319 -7.90 -12.81 -14.83
N PRO A 320 -8.77 -13.73 -15.30
CA PRO A 320 -10.08 -13.90 -14.68
C PRO A 320 -9.92 -14.33 -13.22
N VAL A 321 -10.39 -13.50 -12.28
CA VAL A 321 -10.48 -13.92 -10.87
C VAL A 321 -11.69 -14.82 -10.74
N LEU A 322 -11.48 -16.11 -11.00
CA LEU A 322 -12.50 -17.13 -10.88
C LEU A 322 -12.91 -17.25 -9.41
N VAL A 323 -14.17 -16.95 -9.09
CA VAL A 323 -14.70 -17.04 -7.72
C VAL A 323 -15.23 -18.46 -7.48
N PHE A 324 -14.36 -19.47 -7.44
CA PHE A 324 -14.72 -20.77 -6.88
C PHE A 324 -14.51 -20.79 -5.36
N GLY A 325 -15.02 -21.83 -4.68
CA GLY A 325 -14.84 -21.99 -3.24
C GLY A 325 -13.37 -21.94 -2.82
N ARG A 326 -12.48 -22.47 -3.67
CA ARG A 326 -11.03 -22.43 -3.51
C ARG A 326 -10.46 -21.02 -3.35
N GLN A 327 -10.81 -20.07 -4.22
CA GLN A 327 -10.30 -18.69 -4.16
C GLN A 327 -10.84 -17.94 -2.93
N LYS A 328 -12.04 -18.28 -2.46
CA LYS A 328 -12.55 -17.74 -1.19
C LYS A 328 -11.69 -18.18 -0.01
N THR A 329 -11.35 -19.46 0.07
CA THR A 329 -10.43 -19.98 1.11
C THR A 329 -9.04 -19.35 1.01
N LYS A 330 -8.52 -19.18 -0.21
CA LYS A 330 -7.23 -18.51 -0.45
C LYS A 330 -7.22 -17.08 0.07
N ARG A 331 -8.31 -16.33 -0.15
CA ARG A 331 -8.48 -14.97 0.40
C ARG A 331 -8.47 -14.95 1.92
N ILE A 332 -9.08 -15.93 2.59
CA ILE A 332 -9.03 -16.00 4.07
C ILE A 332 -7.57 -16.10 4.54
N TRP A 333 -6.75 -16.93 3.88
CA TRP A 333 -5.31 -17.01 4.18
C TRP A 333 -4.57 -15.69 3.94
N TYR A 334 -4.90 -14.99 2.86
CA TYR A 334 -4.32 -13.69 2.56
C TYR A 334 -4.74 -12.60 3.54
N SER A 335 -5.96 -12.67 4.07
CA SER A 335 -6.42 -11.81 5.17
C SER A 335 -5.70 -12.12 6.48
N VAL A 336 -5.46 -13.40 6.82
CA VAL A 336 -4.59 -13.77 7.96
C VAL A 336 -3.20 -13.17 7.79
N PHE A 337 -2.61 -13.30 6.60
CA PHE A 337 -1.29 -12.75 6.31
C PHE A 337 -1.25 -11.23 6.44
N LEU A 338 -2.20 -10.49 5.86
CA LEU A 338 -2.30 -9.04 5.99
C LEU A 338 -2.46 -8.62 7.46
N ALA A 339 -3.31 -9.30 8.23
CA ALA A 339 -3.53 -8.98 9.63
C ALA A 339 -2.26 -9.20 10.47
N LEU A 340 -1.49 -10.27 10.23
CA LEU A 340 -0.19 -10.48 10.87
C LEU A 340 0.83 -9.39 10.48
N VAL A 341 0.88 -8.99 9.20
CA VAL A 341 1.76 -7.90 8.78
C VAL A 341 1.40 -6.59 9.49
N VAL A 342 0.11 -6.23 9.54
CA VAL A 342 -0.34 -5.05 10.29
C VAL A 342 0.05 -5.17 11.76
N LEU A 343 -0.24 -6.30 12.41
CA LEU A 343 0.06 -6.50 13.82
C LEU A 343 1.56 -6.36 14.13
N THR A 344 2.42 -6.98 13.33
CA THR A 344 3.89 -6.90 13.51
C THR A 344 4.45 -5.52 13.21
N LYS A 345 3.84 -4.74 12.31
CA LYS A 345 4.32 -3.41 11.96
C LYS A 345 3.94 -2.33 12.97
N TYR A 346 2.79 -2.46 13.62
CA TYR A 346 2.40 -1.55 14.69
C TYR A 346 2.89 -1.99 16.07
N GLY A 347 3.43 -3.21 16.17
CA GLY A 347 4.09 -3.72 17.36
C GLY A 347 3.18 -3.88 18.59
N PRO A 348 3.78 -4.19 19.75
CA PRO A 348 3.11 -4.18 21.04
C PRO A 348 2.53 -2.82 21.44
N ALA A 349 1.64 -2.81 22.44
CA ALA A 349 1.06 -1.55 22.91
C ALA A 349 2.12 -0.69 23.59
N ALA A 350 2.18 0.58 23.19
CA ALA A 350 3.08 1.57 23.75
C ALA A 350 2.29 2.70 24.41
N ASP A 351 2.79 3.20 25.54
CA ASP A 351 2.20 4.34 26.22
C ASP A 351 2.27 5.59 25.33
N GLY A 352 1.14 6.29 25.21
CA GLY A 352 1.04 7.54 24.44
C GLY A 352 0.94 7.37 22.93
N GLU A 353 0.66 6.16 22.44
CA GLU A 353 0.42 5.91 21.01
C GLU A 353 -0.82 6.66 20.48
N GLU A 354 -0.81 6.93 19.18
CA GLU A 354 -1.93 7.59 18.51
C GLU A 354 -3.15 6.66 18.40
N ALA A 355 -4.36 7.23 18.53
CA ALA A 355 -5.61 6.44 18.56
C ALA A 355 -5.82 5.58 17.29
N TRP A 356 -5.36 6.03 16.13
CA TRP A 356 -5.50 5.26 14.89
C TRP A 356 -4.57 4.03 14.86
N VAL A 357 -3.43 4.06 15.58
CA VAL A 357 -2.55 2.88 15.74
C VAL A 357 -3.26 1.81 16.57
N GLN A 358 -3.97 2.22 17.62
CA GLN A 358 -4.81 1.32 18.43
C GLN A 358 -5.92 0.68 17.60
N GLU A 359 -6.58 1.47 16.76
CA GLU A 359 -7.63 1.00 15.85
C GLU A 359 -7.08 -0.03 14.85
N LYS A 360 -5.90 0.19 14.29
CA LYS A 360 -5.23 -0.75 13.38
C LYS A 360 -4.91 -2.08 14.03
N ARG A 361 -4.37 -2.06 15.26
CA ARG A 361 -4.07 -3.28 16.01
C ARG A 361 -5.34 -4.01 16.42
N LYS A 362 -6.37 -3.28 16.83
CA LYS A 362 -7.69 -3.86 17.11
C LYS A 362 -8.26 -4.57 15.88
N TRP A 363 -8.29 -3.89 14.73
CA TRP A 363 -8.74 -4.49 13.47
C TRP A 363 -7.96 -5.77 13.13
N ALA A 364 -6.64 -5.75 13.25
CA ALA A 364 -5.81 -6.92 12.94
C ALA A 364 -6.17 -8.13 13.81
N ARG A 365 -6.41 -7.91 15.11
CA ARG A 365 -6.84 -8.98 16.03
C ARG A 365 -8.20 -9.54 15.66
N GLU A 366 -9.18 -8.67 15.43
CA GLU A 366 -10.53 -9.08 15.03
C GLU A 366 -10.54 -9.83 13.69
N ALA A 367 -9.72 -9.39 12.73
CA ALA A 367 -9.54 -10.05 11.44
C ALA A 367 -8.90 -11.43 11.60
N LEU A 368 -7.90 -11.59 12.47
CA LEU A 368 -7.29 -12.88 12.77
C LEU A 368 -8.29 -13.85 13.38
N ASP A 369 -9.02 -13.44 14.42
CA ASP A 369 -10.01 -14.29 15.08
C ASP A 369 -11.10 -14.76 14.10
N THR A 370 -11.59 -13.83 13.27
CA THR A 370 -12.62 -14.11 12.25
C THR A 370 -12.10 -15.09 11.20
N CYS A 371 -10.91 -14.82 10.65
CA CYS A 371 -10.34 -15.65 9.58
C CYS A 371 -9.96 -17.04 10.08
N VAL A 372 -9.34 -17.15 11.25
CA VAL A 372 -8.96 -18.44 11.85
C VAL A 372 -10.20 -19.28 12.16
N SER A 373 -11.28 -18.65 12.64
CA SER A 373 -12.56 -19.33 12.83
C SER A 373 -13.14 -19.83 11.51
N ALA A 374 -13.08 -19.03 10.44
CA ALA A 374 -13.56 -19.41 9.12
C ALA A 374 -12.73 -20.56 8.49
N LEU A 375 -11.41 -20.58 8.73
CA LEU A 375 -10.51 -21.62 8.20
C LEU A 375 -10.84 -23.03 8.69
N LYS A 376 -11.47 -23.17 9.86
CA LYS A 376 -11.86 -24.47 10.40
C LYS A 376 -12.70 -25.30 9.41
N GLU A 377 -13.71 -24.66 8.83
CA GLU A 377 -14.69 -25.27 7.93
C GLU A 377 -14.45 -24.92 6.45
N ALA A 378 -13.40 -24.14 6.14
CA ALA A 378 -13.14 -23.68 4.78
C ALA A 378 -12.78 -24.84 3.83
N PRO A 379 -13.42 -24.96 2.65
CA PRO A 379 -13.10 -25.99 1.67
C PRO A 379 -11.71 -25.75 1.07
N CYS A 380 -10.97 -26.81 0.81
CA CYS A 380 -9.65 -26.72 0.19
C CYS A 380 -9.62 -27.26 -1.26
N TYR A 381 -10.77 -27.65 -1.83
CA TYR A 381 -10.92 -28.26 -3.16
C TYR A 381 -11.69 -27.38 -4.15
#